data_AF-A0A2P2KFD2-F1
#
_entry.id   AF-A0A2P2KFD2-F1
#
_cell.length_a   1.000
_cell.length_b   1.000
_cell.length_c   1.000
_cell.angle_alpha   90.00
_cell.angle_beta   90.00
_cell.angle_gamma   90.00
#
_symmetry.space_group_name_H-M   'P 1'
#
loop_
_entity.id
_entity.type
_entity.pdbx_description
1 polymer ?
#
loop_
_entity_poly.entity_id
_entity_poly.type
_entity_poly.pdbx_seq_one_letter_code
_entity_poly.pdbx_strand_id
1 'polypeptide(L)'
;MLQMLDDFVDVSEDEKQLMHLWNSFVRKQRVLADGHVPWACEAFSKLHGQKLVASPALFWCWRLLMIKLWNHGLLDATTMNNCNLILERCREEGSNA
;
A
#
# COMPACT_ATOMS: atom_id res chain seq x y z
N MET A 1 -4.06 9.88 17.30
CA MET A 1 -3.27 9.59 16.07
C MET A 1 -4.12 9.54 14.81
N LEU A 2 -5.35 9.00 14.84
CA LEU A 2 -6.25 8.96 13.67
C LEU A 2 -6.88 10.32 13.28
N GLN A 3 -6.88 11.30 14.19
CA GLN A 3 -7.58 12.58 14.00
C GLN A 3 -6.71 13.71 13.44
N MET A 4 -5.40 13.46 13.26
CA MET A 4 -4.45 14.47 12.75
C MET A 4 -4.34 14.47 11.22
N LEU A 5 -4.85 13.44 10.53
CA LEU A 5 -4.72 13.36 9.07
C LEU A 5 -5.64 14.35 8.34
N ASP A 6 -6.78 14.70 8.95
CA ASP A 6 -7.72 15.67 8.40
C ASP A 6 -7.20 17.11 8.42
N ASP A 7 -6.22 17.40 9.29
CA ASP A 7 -5.63 18.74 9.42
C ASP A 7 -4.53 19.04 8.38
N PHE A 8 -4.13 18.06 7.56
CA PHE A 8 -3.15 18.28 6.50
C PHE A 8 -3.85 18.75 5.22
N VAL A 9 -3.93 20.08 5.06
CA VAL A 9 -4.48 20.76 3.88
C VAL A 9 -3.73 20.39 2.59
N ASP A 10 -2.48 19.92 2.70
CA ASP A 10 -1.63 19.57 1.56
C ASP A 10 -1.69 18.08 1.15
N VAL A 11 -2.57 17.27 1.76
CA VAL A 11 -2.69 15.84 1.45
C VAL A 11 -4.01 15.58 0.73
N SER A 12 -3.94 15.00 -0.47
CA SER A 12 -5.12 14.63 -1.24
C SER A 12 -5.96 13.56 -0.54
N GLU A 13 -7.27 13.52 -0.82
CA GLU A 13 -8.18 12.53 -0.22
C GLU A 13 -7.77 11.09 -0.54
N ASP A 14 -7.21 10.83 -1.72
CA ASP A 14 -6.68 9.52 -2.10
C ASP A 14 -5.44 9.12 -1.25
N GLU A 15 -4.55 10.08 -0.99
CA GLU A 15 -3.40 9.86 -0.11
C GLU A 15 -3.86 9.59 1.33
N LYS A 16 -4.81 10.37 1.86
CA LYS A 16 -5.40 10.12 3.18
C LYS A 16 -6.01 8.72 3.22
N GLN A 17 -6.77 8.33 2.21
CA GLN A 17 -7.38 7.02 2.14
C GLN A 17 -6.34 5.89 2.14
N LEU A 18 -5.26 6.02 1.37
CA LEU A 18 -4.17 5.04 1.41
C LEU A 18 -3.50 5.00 2.78
N MET A 19 -3.20 6.15 3.37
CA MET A 19 -2.61 6.23 4.71
C MET A 19 -3.49 5.54 5.75
N HIS A 20 -4.81 5.73 5.69
CA HIS A 20 -5.75 5.04 6.57
C HIS A 20 -5.74 3.52 6.38
N LEU A 21 -5.73 3.04 5.14
CA LEU A 21 -5.64 1.60 4.83
C LEU A 21 -4.35 1.02 5.40
N TRP A 22 -3.20 1.64 5.11
CA TRP A 22 -1.89 1.19 5.55
C TRP A 22 -1.76 1.22 7.08
N ASN A 23 -2.13 2.32 7.73
CA ASN A 23 -2.08 2.45 9.20
C ASN A 23 -2.97 1.42 9.90
N SER A 24 -4.16 1.17 9.35
CA SER A 24 -5.07 0.15 9.85
C SER A 24 -4.45 -1.25 9.73
N PHE A 25 -3.83 -1.54 8.59
CA PHE A 25 -3.15 -2.81 8.34
C PHE A 25 -1.97 -3.03 9.30
N VAL A 26 -1.04 -2.06 9.38
CA VAL A 26 0.13 -2.09 10.27
C VAL A 26 -0.28 -2.36 11.71
N ARG A 27 -1.32 -1.67 12.20
CA ARG A 27 -1.85 -1.87 13.55
C ARG A 27 -2.44 -3.26 13.75
N LYS A 28 -3.29 -3.73 12.83
CA LYS A 28 -3.97 -5.03 12.94
C LYS A 28 -3.00 -6.21 12.84
N GLN A 29 -2.00 -6.11 11.96
CA GLN A 29 -1.00 -7.16 11.73
C GLN A 29 0.22 -7.04 12.65
N ARG A 30 0.27 -6.03 13.52
CA ARG A 30 1.37 -5.79 14.47
C ARG A 30 2.73 -5.75 13.76
N VAL A 31 2.82 -4.92 12.71
CA VAL A 31 4.09 -4.64 12.01
C VAL A 31 4.91 -3.72 12.92
N LEU A 32 5.74 -4.31 13.78
CA LEU A 32 6.48 -3.60 14.84
C LEU A 32 7.95 -3.32 14.53
N ALA A 33 8.50 -3.91 13.47
CA ALA A 33 9.92 -3.83 13.14
C ALA A 33 10.11 -3.61 11.64
N ASP A 34 11.18 -2.90 11.28
CA ASP A 34 11.53 -2.59 9.89
C ASP A 34 11.69 -3.85 9.03
N GLY A 35 12.24 -4.93 9.62
CA GLY A 35 12.37 -6.22 8.95
C GLY A 35 11.03 -6.87 8.55
N HIS A 36 9.90 -6.40 9.09
CA HIS A 36 8.57 -6.88 8.68
C HIS A 36 7.99 -6.12 7.48
N VAL A 37 8.56 -4.97 7.12
CA VAL A 37 8.02 -4.10 6.05
C VAL A 37 7.93 -4.82 4.70
N PRO A 38 8.92 -5.63 4.27
CA PRO A 38 8.81 -6.36 3.00
C PRO A 38 7.59 -7.30 2.97
N TRP A 39 7.45 -8.13 4.00
CA TRP A 39 6.29 -9.02 4.14
C TRP A 39 4.97 -8.23 4.20
N ALA A 40 4.96 -7.13 4.96
CA ALA A 40 3.78 -6.29 5.11
C ALA A 40 3.33 -5.70 3.76
N CYS A 41 4.26 -5.31 2.88
CA CYS A 41 3.92 -4.79 1.56
C CYS A 41 3.25 -5.84 0.66
N GLU A 42 3.76 -7.08 0.65
CA GLU A 42 3.13 -8.15 -0.11
C GLU A 42 1.76 -8.52 0.47
N ALA A 43 1.65 -8.64 1.80
CA ALA A 43 0.41 -8.98 2.48
C ALA A 43 -0.65 -7.87 2.31
N PHE A 44 -0.25 -6.61 2.36
CA PHE A 44 -1.13 -5.47 2.06
C PHE A 44 -1.61 -5.49 0.61
N SER A 45 -0.71 -5.73 -0.34
CA SER A 45 -1.06 -5.85 -1.78
C SER A 45 -2.03 -6.99 -2.04
N LYS A 46 -1.90 -8.13 -1.34
CA LYS A 46 -2.86 -9.25 -1.42
C LYS A 46 -4.22 -8.87 -0.82
N LEU A 47 -4.24 -8.24 0.36
CA LEU A 47 -5.47 -7.93 1.07
C LEU A 47 -6.29 -6.83 0.40
N HIS A 48 -5.63 -5.81 -0.14
CA HIS A 48 -6.27 -4.62 -0.71
C HIS A 48 -6.14 -4.54 -2.24
N GLY A 49 -5.57 -5.55 -2.89
CA GLY A 49 -5.24 -5.54 -4.32
C GLY A 49 -6.41 -5.15 -5.20
N GLN A 50 -7.58 -5.77 -5.03
CA GLN A 50 -8.79 -5.44 -5.79
C GLN A 50 -9.22 -3.97 -5.62
N LYS A 51 -9.15 -3.43 -4.40
CA LYS A 51 -9.46 -2.02 -4.13
C LYS A 51 -8.43 -1.07 -4.78
N LEU A 52 -7.14 -1.46 -4.73
CA LEU A 52 -6.06 -0.68 -5.33
C LEU A 52 -6.18 -0.62 -6.85
N VAL A 53 -6.43 -1.75 -7.52
CA VAL A 53 -6.50 -1.78 -8.99
C VAL A 53 -7.77 -1.14 -9.55
N ALA A 54 -8.85 -1.09 -8.76
CA ALA A 54 -10.10 -0.44 -9.14
C ALA A 54 -10.03 1.10 -9.16
N SER A 55 -9.06 1.71 -8.44
CA SER A 55 -8.86 3.16 -8.42
C SER A 55 -7.45 3.52 -8.89
N PRO A 56 -7.31 4.18 -10.07
CA PRO A 56 -6.01 4.63 -10.56
C PRO A 56 -5.24 5.50 -9.56
N ALA A 57 -5.94 6.40 -8.86
CA ALA A 57 -5.31 7.29 -7.88
C ALA A 57 -4.73 6.51 -6.69
N LEU A 58 -5.50 5.60 -6.09
CA LEU A 58 -5.02 4.75 -4.99
C LEU A 58 -3.86 3.85 -5.43
N PHE A 59 -3.93 3.29 -6.64
CA PHE A 59 -2.84 2.50 -7.22
C PHE A 59 -1.54 3.30 -7.29
N TRP A 60 -1.63 4.56 -7.76
CA TRP A 60 -0.48 5.46 -7.80
C TRP A 60 0.04 5.83 -6.42
N CYS A 61 -0.83 6.17 -5.47
CA CYS A 61 -0.43 6.43 -4.09
C CYS A 61 0.31 5.22 -3.49
N TRP A 62 -0.15 3.99 -3.76
CA TRP A 62 0.50 2.76 -3.27
C TRP A 62 1.90 2.59 -3.85
N ARG A 63 2.07 2.85 -5.15
CA ARG A 63 3.41 2.87 -5.79
C ARG A 63 4.33 3.91 -5.17
N LEU A 64 3.84 5.12 -4.92
CA LEU A 64 4.62 6.17 -4.26
C LEU A 64 5.04 5.77 -2.85
N LEU A 65 4.18 5.09 -2.09
CA LEU A 65 4.54 4.55 -0.78
C LEU A 65 5.66 3.49 -0.89
N MET A 66 5.55 2.54 -1.82
CA MET A 66 6.61 1.53 -2.05
C MET A 66 7.95 2.18 -2.43
N ILE A 67 7.93 3.21 -3.29
CA ILE A 67 9.14 3.98 -3.65
C ILE A 67 9.74 4.66 -2.42
N LYS A 68 8.91 5.28 -1.56
CA LYS A 68 9.39 5.89 -0.31
C LYS A 68 10.04 4.84 0.60
N LEU A 69 9.41 3.68 0.77
CA LEU A 69 9.96 2.59 1.60
C LEU A 69 11.31 2.08 1.05
N TRP A 70 11.43 1.93 -0.26
CA TRP A 70 12.69 1.56 -0.92
C TRP A 70 13.79 2.61 -0.68
N ASN A 71 13.47 3.90 -0.83
CA ASN A 71 14.43 4.99 -0.61
C ASN A 71 14.95 5.05 0.83
N HIS A 72 14.16 4.55 1.80
CA HIS A 72 14.56 4.43 3.21
C HIS A 72 15.22 3.08 3.56
N GLY A 73 15.44 2.19 2.57
CA GLY A 73 16.04 0.88 2.80
C GLY A 73 15.13 -0.13 3.50
N LEU A 74 13.83 0.15 3.58
CA LEU A 74 12.82 -0.71 4.22
C LEU A 74 12.18 -1.73 3.27
N LEU A 75 12.42 -1.58 1.97
CA LEU A 75 11.88 -2.43 0.92
C LEU A 75 12.97 -2.73 -0.10
N ASP A 76 12.96 -3.93 -0.68
CA ASP A 76 13.87 -4.32 -1.75
C ASP A 76 13.17 -4.46 -3.13
N ALA A 77 13.95 -4.69 -4.20
CA ALA A 77 13.50 -4.65 -5.59
C ALA A 77 12.67 -5.89 -5.90
N THR A 78 13.08 -7.02 -5.30
CA THR A 78 12.37 -8.28 -5.35
C THR A 78 10.97 -8.13 -4.77
N THR A 79 10.86 -7.52 -3.59
CA THR A 79 9.57 -7.30 -2.93
C THR A 79 8.71 -6.32 -3.71
N MET A 80 9.26 -5.23 -4.24
CA MET A 80 8.53 -4.32 -5.13
C MET A 80 7.98 -5.03 -6.37
N ASN A 81 8.79 -5.89 -6.98
CA ASN A 81 8.36 -6.69 -8.13
C ASN A 81 7.24 -7.66 -7.73
N ASN A 82 7.37 -8.36 -6.59
CA ASN A 82 6.33 -9.26 -6.09
C ASN A 82 5.00 -8.54 -5.85
N CYS A 83 5.03 -7.34 -5.24
CA CYS A 83 3.85 -6.50 -5.07
C CYS A 83 3.20 -6.15 -6.42
N ASN A 84 3.98 -5.78 -7.44
CA ASN A 84 3.44 -5.49 -8.77
C ASN A 84 2.80 -6.72 -9.42
N LEU A 85 3.44 -7.90 -9.34
CA LEU A 85 2.88 -9.15 -9.85
C LEU A 85 1.56 -9.53 -9.15
N ILE A 86 1.46 -9.29 -7.83
CA ILE A 86 0.21 -9.50 -7.09
C ILE A 86 -0.90 -8.59 -7.65
N LEU A 87 -0.60 -7.31 -7.89
CA LEU A 87 -1.58 -6.36 -8.40
C LEU A 87 -1.97 -6.63 -9.86
N GLU A 88 -1.04 -7.10 -10.69
CA GLU A 88 -1.34 -7.55 -12.06
C GLU A 88 -2.35 -8.69 -12.06
N ARG A 89 -2.14 -9.71 -11.21
CA ARG A 89 -3.10 -10.81 -11.05
C ARG A 89 -4.47 -10.32 -10.60
N CYS A 90 -4.53 -9.38 -9.65
CA CYS A 90 -5.81 -8.79 -9.24
C CYS A 90 -6.54 -8.08 -10.40
N ARG A 91 -5.80 -7.41 -11.30
CA ARG A 91 -6.38 -6.74 -12.47
C ARG A 91 -6.94 -7.75 -13.48
N GLU A 92 -6.25 -8.86 -13.69
CA GLU A 92 -6.72 -9.95 -14.56
C GLU A 92 -7.97 -10.63 -14.00
N GLU A 93 -8.01 -10.91 -12.69
CA GLU A 93 -9.18 -11.47 -12.01
C GLU A 93 -10.43 -10.58 -12.13
N GLY A 94 -10.26 -9.26 -11.99
CA GLY A 94 -11.36 -8.30 -12.13
C GLY A 94 -11.85 -8.09 -13.57
N SER A 95 -11.08 -8.52 -14.57
CA SER A 95 -11.46 -8.46 -15.99
C SER A 95 -12.20 -9.72 -16.45
N ASN A 96 -12.15 -10.80 -15.66
CA ASN A 96 -12.78 -12.09 -15.93
C ASN A 96 -14.08 -12.31 -15.14
N ALA A 97 -14.57 -11.28 -14.45
CA ALA A 97 -15.81 -11.27 -13.67
C ALA A 97 -16.86 -10.35 -14.32
#